data_AF-A0A9N9SXD1-F1
#
_entry.id   AF-A0A9N9SXD1-F1
#
_cell.length_a   1.000
_cell.length_b   1.000
_cell.length_c   1.000
_cell.angle_alpha   90.00
_cell.angle_beta   90.00
_cell.angle_gamma   90.00
#
_symmetry.space_group_name_H-M   'P 1'
#
loop_
_entity.id
_entity.type
_entity.pdbx_description
1 polymer ?
#
loop_
_entity_poly.entity_id
_entity_poly.type
_entity_poly.pdbx_seq_one_letter_code
_entity_poly.pdbx_strand_id
1 'polypeptide(L)'
;MSTVFHNKDPVSESLKLFKWLIAPLSPTSFFKQYWEVKALHIQHNSAYYFSDILTTAKLDSIFRDSDVLARESSPNLRHDDIGKPFMEVTLNAGDMLYFPRGTIHEGRTDPECHSFHITVSVYQHNSFADLLEYALPEALKKASFDNVHFRKGLPLNYLKHTGYVNKNILSEERLNIMAEIQKLFDSLRDYIDIDKAADQLGRRFMYDSMPPVLSKQEIFHTSKYDGDIMKEGKIFNRAEFDMDTEVRLLRYFCVRLVIDEECSKLYYNTENAKMYHGEEEQVLVIEFNLIPTIEMLQSTYPKFTNIKSLVVNNNSNIETIQLVSDLWERGLLITNNSVTTVIGD
;
A
#
# COMPACT_ATOMS: atom_id res chain seq x y z
N MET A 1 10.04 -17.42 20.29
CA MET A 1 8.64 -16.99 20.10
C MET A 1 7.98 -17.95 19.14
N SER A 2 7.02 -18.76 19.59
CA SER A 2 6.29 -19.74 18.76
C SER A 2 4.80 -19.74 19.12
N THR A 3 3.97 -20.25 18.20
CA THR A 3 2.60 -20.74 18.46
C THR A 3 1.59 -19.76 19.09
N VAL A 4 1.30 -18.62 18.44
CA VAL A 4 0.02 -17.89 18.61
C VAL A 4 -0.51 -17.26 17.30
N PHE A 5 -0.53 -18.01 16.19
CA PHE A 5 -1.19 -17.56 14.94
C PHE A 5 -1.99 -18.69 14.31
N HIS A 6 -3.30 -18.70 14.56
CA HIS A 6 -4.24 -19.71 14.08
C HIS A 6 -5.55 -19.09 13.61
N ASN A 7 -5.90 -19.41 12.35
CA ASN A 7 -7.24 -19.33 11.76
C ASN A 7 -8.02 -18.00 11.94
N LYS A 8 -7.35 -16.86 11.75
CA LYS A 8 -7.94 -15.51 11.91
C LYS A 8 -7.49 -14.57 10.82
N ASP A 9 -8.37 -13.61 10.51
CA ASP A 9 -8.13 -12.56 9.51
C ASP A 9 -6.82 -11.79 9.79
N PRO A 10 -5.87 -11.77 8.83
CA PRO A 10 -4.65 -10.98 8.85
C PRO A 10 -4.82 -9.50 9.17
N VAL A 11 -5.92 -8.85 8.78
CA VAL A 11 -6.18 -7.44 9.13
C VAL A 11 -6.43 -7.31 10.64
N SER A 12 -7.12 -8.28 11.23
CA SER A 12 -7.27 -8.39 12.68
C SER A 12 -5.96 -8.77 13.41
N GLU A 13 -5.02 -9.49 12.78
CA GLU A 13 -3.74 -9.88 13.38
C GLU A 13 -2.68 -8.77 13.28
N SER A 14 -2.59 -8.06 12.15
CA SER A 14 -1.71 -6.90 11.99
C SER A 14 -2.09 -5.78 12.95
N LEU A 15 -3.39 -5.55 13.18
CA LEU A 15 -3.89 -4.63 14.21
C LEU A 15 -3.51 -5.06 15.64
N LYS A 16 -3.37 -6.36 15.93
CA LYS A 16 -2.88 -6.85 17.23
C LYS A 16 -1.38 -6.64 17.37
N LEU A 17 -0.59 -6.95 16.34
CA LEU A 17 0.85 -6.70 16.31
C LEU A 17 1.16 -5.20 16.47
N PHE A 18 0.41 -4.33 15.79
CA PHE A 18 0.53 -2.89 15.96
C PHE A 18 0.16 -2.43 17.38
N LYS A 19 -0.97 -2.90 17.94
CA LYS A 19 -1.36 -2.63 19.34
C LYS A 19 -0.31 -3.08 20.35
N TRP A 20 0.36 -4.20 20.09
CA TRP A 20 1.45 -4.74 20.92
C TRP A 20 2.69 -3.83 20.85
N LEU A 21 3.05 -3.37 19.65
CA LEU A 21 4.19 -2.47 19.40
C LEU A 21 4.04 -1.11 20.07
N ILE A 22 2.84 -0.51 20.06
CA ILE A 22 2.60 0.84 20.63
C ILE A 22 2.02 0.83 22.06
N ALA A 23 1.95 -0.33 22.72
CA ALA A 23 1.35 -0.45 24.06
C ALA A 23 2.10 0.44 25.08
N PRO A 24 1.45 1.19 25.99
CA PRO A 24 0.03 1.12 26.33
C PRO A 24 -0.89 2.04 25.51
N LEU A 25 -0.40 2.74 24.47
CA LEU A 25 -1.24 3.61 23.65
C LEU A 25 -2.23 2.79 22.80
N SER A 26 -3.44 3.33 22.63
CA SER A 26 -4.37 2.80 21.63
C SER A 26 -3.98 3.29 20.22
N PRO A 27 -4.22 2.49 19.15
CA PRO A 27 -4.01 2.96 17.77
C PRO A 27 -4.77 4.25 17.46
N THR A 28 -5.98 4.40 17.99
CA THR A 28 -6.78 5.63 17.87
C THR A 28 -6.10 6.84 18.52
N SER A 29 -5.41 6.65 19.65
CA SER A 29 -4.60 7.70 20.30
C SER A 29 -3.37 8.03 19.46
N PHE A 30 -2.66 7.01 18.97
CA PHE A 30 -1.46 7.17 18.15
C PHE A 30 -1.75 7.93 16.85
N PHE A 31 -2.70 7.46 16.04
CA PHE A 31 -3.05 8.06 14.75
C PHE A 31 -3.70 9.45 14.89
N LYS A 32 -4.34 9.77 16.03
CA LYS A 32 -4.94 11.09 16.27
C LYS A 32 -3.96 12.15 16.81
N GLN A 33 -2.87 11.73 17.49
CA GLN A 33 -2.05 12.65 18.28
C GLN A 33 -0.56 12.67 17.93
N TYR A 34 -0.04 11.64 17.25
CA TYR A 34 1.40 11.45 17.04
C TYR A 34 1.75 11.21 15.57
N TRP A 35 1.02 10.30 14.91
CA TRP A 35 1.24 9.98 13.50
C TRP A 35 1.23 11.24 12.62
N GLU A 36 2.32 11.46 11.87
CA GLU A 36 2.52 12.63 11.01
C GLU A 36 2.40 14.00 11.72
N VAL A 37 2.43 14.04 13.06
CA VAL A 37 2.29 15.26 13.87
C VAL A 37 3.50 15.52 14.77
N LYS A 38 3.99 14.51 15.51
CA LYS A 38 5.10 14.69 16.47
C LYS A 38 5.75 13.38 16.88
N ALA A 39 6.99 13.47 17.41
CA ALA A 39 7.68 12.34 17.99
C ALA A 39 7.00 11.79 19.26
N LEU A 40 7.28 10.52 19.55
CA LEU A 40 6.76 9.73 20.66
C LEU A 40 7.83 8.73 21.12
N HIS A 41 8.27 8.85 22.37
CA HIS A 41 9.01 7.79 23.07
C HIS A 41 8.01 7.00 23.91
N ILE A 42 8.00 5.68 23.75
CA ILE A 42 7.22 4.74 24.55
C ILE A 42 8.17 3.93 25.41
N GLN A 43 7.79 3.81 26.68
CA GLN A 43 8.58 3.24 27.75
C GLN A 43 7.65 2.31 28.58
N HIS A 44 8.14 1.12 28.95
CA HIS A 44 7.40 -0.08 29.37
C HIS A 44 8.15 -0.93 30.47
N ASN A 45 7.88 -0.75 31.76
CA ASN A 45 8.70 -1.21 32.91
C ASN A 45 9.13 -2.71 33.00
N SER A 46 10.17 -3.14 32.26
CA SER A 46 10.79 -4.48 32.37
C SER A 46 12.18 -4.55 31.72
N ALA A 47 13.12 -5.33 32.26
CA ALA A 47 14.39 -5.64 31.58
C ALA A 47 14.24 -6.63 30.38
N TYR A 48 13.00 -7.03 30.08
CA TYR A 48 12.61 -7.82 28.90
C TYR A 48 11.41 -7.16 28.16
N TYR A 49 11.22 -5.83 28.30
CA TYR A 49 10.20 -5.04 27.59
C TYR A 49 10.50 -3.50 27.53
N PHE A 50 11.48 -3.00 28.30
CA PHE A 50 12.17 -1.68 28.36
C PHE A 50 11.40 -0.44 28.86
N SER A 51 11.92 0.32 29.84
CA SER A 51 11.18 0.91 31.00
C SER A 51 10.81 2.42 31.06
N ASP A 52 9.54 2.66 31.49
CA ASP A 52 8.69 3.83 31.90
C ASP A 52 8.94 5.35 31.67
N ILE A 53 7.78 6.04 31.52
CA ILE A 53 7.45 7.32 30.85
C ILE A 53 7.61 8.59 31.72
N LEU A 54 7.89 9.77 31.12
CA LEU A 54 7.59 11.08 31.72
C LEU A 54 7.04 12.18 30.76
N THR A 55 6.45 13.22 31.38
CA THR A 55 5.43 14.17 30.87
C THR A 55 5.83 15.20 29.79
N THR A 56 4.84 15.64 29.01
CA THR A 56 4.94 16.75 28.04
C THR A 56 5.00 18.16 28.65
N ALA A 57 5.92 19.00 28.17
CA ALA A 57 5.81 20.46 28.23
C ALA A 57 6.51 21.11 27.01
N LYS A 58 5.87 22.11 26.37
CA LYS A 58 6.36 22.91 25.23
C LYS A 58 6.73 22.14 23.94
N LEU A 59 5.76 21.98 23.04
CA LEU A 59 5.95 21.48 21.66
C LEU A 59 5.38 22.47 20.62
N ASP A 60 5.75 23.76 20.70
CA ASP A 60 5.14 24.80 19.84
C ASP A 60 6.04 26.01 19.54
N SER A 61 7.34 25.77 19.26
CA SER A 61 8.26 26.85 18.86
C SER A 61 9.45 26.44 17.96
N ILE A 62 9.54 25.20 17.50
CA ILE A 62 10.62 24.71 16.62
C ILE A 62 10.01 24.05 15.37
N PHE A 63 9.40 24.90 14.53
CA PHE A 63 8.77 24.53 13.24
C PHE A 63 9.08 25.54 12.13
N ARG A 64 10.22 26.27 12.21
CA ARG A 64 10.52 27.38 11.28
C ARG A 64 11.46 27.04 10.12
N ASP A 65 12.35 26.06 10.28
CA ASP A 65 13.43 25.77 9.31
C ASP A 65 13.62 24.28 9.00
N SER A 66 12.72 23.40 9.48
CA SER A 66 12.69 21.96 9.17
C SER A 66 11.59 21.64 8.17
N ASP A 67 11.87 20.84 7.14
CA ASP A 67 10.88 20.40 6.15
C ASP A 67 9.88 19.41 6.76
N VAL A 68 8.77 19.93 7.29
CA VAL A 68 7.74 19.15 8.00
C VAL A 68 7.05 18.19 7.02
N LEU A 69 7.15 16.89 7.30
CA LEU A 69 6.66 15.82 6.42
C LEU A 69 7.39 15.73 5.06
N ALA A 70 8.65 16.17 5.02
CA ALA A 70 9.58 16.07 3.89
C ALA A 70 9.37 14.83 2.99
N ARG A 71 9.28 15.06 1.67
CA ARG A 71 9.14 13.96 0.69
C ARG A 71 10.43 13.16 0.52
N GLU A 72 11.57 13.83 0.67
CA GLU A 72 12.91 13.28 0.42
C GLU A 72 13.77 13.24 1.69
N SER A 73 14.86 12.47 1.64
CA SER A 73 15.88 12.48 2.71
C SER A 73 16.75 13.73 2.63
N SER A 74 17.10 14.30 3.79
CA SER A 74 18.06 15.42 3.87
C SER A 74 19.48 14.96 3.53
N PRO A 75 20.39 15.86 3.11
CA PRO A 75 21.82 15.62 3.22
C PRO A 75 22.24 15.47 4.70
N ASN A 76 23.48 15.01 4.92
CA ASN A 76 24.10 15.06 6.25
C ASN A 76 24.25 16.51 6.70
N LEU A 77 23.65 16.86 7.84
CA LEU A 77 23.75 18.18 8.47
C LEU A 77 24.92 18.21 9.47
N ARG A 78 25.45 19.41 9.77
CA ARG A 78 26.42 19.59 10.85
C ARG A 78 25.69 19.93 12.15
N HIS A 79 26.24 19.56 13.29
CA HIS A 79 25.65 19.85 14.60
C HIS A 79 25.49 21.38 14.83
N ASP A 80 26.39 22.21 14.30
CA ASP A 80 26.30 23.67 14.37
C ASP A 80 25.20 24.27 13.48
N ASP A 81 24.68 23.52 12.50
CA ASP A 81 23.60 23.96 11.59
C ASP A 81 22.20 23.61 12.12
N ILE A 82 22.10 22.76 13.15
CA ILE A 82 20.82 22.30 13.70
C ILE A 82 20.47 23.02 15.00
N GLY A 83 19.18 23.32 15.17
CA GLY A 83 18.66 23.93 16.39
C GLY A 83 18.73 22.99 17.60
N LYS A 84 18.51 23.54 18.80
CA LYS A 84 18.42 22.73 20.03
C LYS A 84 17.34 21.65 19.89
N PRO A 85 17.59 20.40 20.34
CA PRO A 85 16.61 19.33 20.25
C PRO A 85 15.33 19.68 21.03
N PHE A 86 14.18 19.35 20.47
CA PHE A 86 12.89 19.45 21.16
C PHE A 86 12.61 18.22 22.06
N MET A 87 13.41 17.16 21.90
CA MET A 87 13.34 15.90 22.62
C MET A 87 14.77 15.31 22.69
N GLU A 88 15.25 15.00 23.89
CA GLU A 88 16.48 14.24 24.13
C GLU A 88 16.11 13.08 25.07
N VAL A 89 16.42 11.84 24.66
CA VAL A 89 15.99 10.62 25.35
C VAL A 89 17.10 9.56 25.32
N THR A 90 17.21 8.78 26.39
CA THR A 90 18.08 7.60 26.46
C THR A 90 17.23 6.36 26.17
N LEU A 91 17.41 5.75 24.99
CA LEU A 91 16.68 4.55 24.62
C LEU A 91 17.31 3.31 25.26
N ASN A 92 16.49 2.55 25.98
CA ASN A 92 16.86 1.26 26.55
C ASN A 92 16.49 0.13 25.57
N ALA A 93 17.11 -1.06 25.70
CA ALA A 93 16.83 -2.20 24.81
C ALA A 93 15.37 -3.03 25.07
N GLY A 94 14.86 -2.24 24.01
CA GLY A 94 13.78 -2.17 23.00
C GLY A 94 12.62 -1.19 23.33
N ASP A 95 12.89 -0.05 23.96
CA ASP A 95 11.98 1.11 23.98
C ASP A 95 11.51 1.41 22.54
N MET A 96 10.28 1.89 22.33
CA MET A 96 9.87 2.38 21.02
C MET A 96 10.10 3.89 20.90
N LEU A 97 10.87 4.32 19.90
CA LEU A 97 10.90 5.71 19.44
C LEU A 97 10.21 5.82 18.07
N TYR A 98 9.18 6.65 17.98
CA TYR A 98 8.53 7.06 16.74
C TYR A 98 8.80 8.55 16.48
N PHE A 99 9.01 8.90 15.21
CA PHE A 99 8.96 10.27 14.73
C PHE A 99 8.50 10.32 13.27
N PRO A 100 7.84 11.40 12.81
CA PRO A 100 7.44 11.57 11.42
C PRO A 100 8.64 11.91 10.52
N ARG A 101 8.51 11.65 9.21
CA ARG A 101 9.51 12.06 8.20
C ARG A 101 9.71 13.59 8.23
N GLY A 102 10.95 14.03 7.95
CA GLY A 102 11.39 15.41 8.19
C GLY A 102 11.90 15.69 9.61
N THR A 103 11.73 14.77 10.56
CA THR A 103 12.33 14.90 11.90
C THR A 103 13.84 14.64 11.83
N ILE A 104 14.64 15.71 11.91
CA ILE A 104 16.08 15.65 12.12
C ILE A 104 16.34 14.95 13.46
N HIS A 105 17.23 13.96 13.47
CA HIS A 105 17.62 13.21 14.65
C HIS A 105 19.11 12.81 14.57
N GLU A 106 19.76 12.75 15.73
CA GLU A 106 21.11 12.22 15.91
C GLU A 106 21.11 11.24 17.09
N GLY A 107 22.09 10.33 17.15
CA GLY A 107 22.19 9.33 18.20
C GLY A 107 23.64 9.09 18.62
N ARG A 108 23.88 9.05 19.93
CA ARG A 108 25.18 8.71 20.54
C ARG A 108 25.01 7.52 21.47
N THR A 109 26.04 6.69 21.57
CA THR A 109 26.13 5.59 22.56
C THR A 109 27.17 5.99 23.61
N ASP A 110 26.89 5.72 24.89
CA ASP A 110 27.84 6.00 25.96
C ASP A 110 29.11 5.14 25.85
N PRO A 111 30.31 5.64 26.23
CA PRO A 111 31.59 4.97 25.94
C PRO A 111 31.73 3.55 26.49
N GLU A 112 31.06 3.24 27.60
CA GLU A 112 31.11 1.94 28.29
C GLU A 112 30.09 0.92 27.72
N CYS A 113 29.30 1.30 26.73
CA CYS A 113 28.11 0.58 26.28
C CYS A 113 28.13 0.27 24.76
N HIS A 114 27.22 -0.60 24.33
CA HIS A 114 26.90 -0.85 22.93
C HIS A 114 25.41 -0.66 22.69
N SER A 115 25.03 -0.14 21.53
CA SER A 115 23.63 0.04 21.12
C SER A 115 23.32 -0.76 19.87
N PHE A 116 22.13 -1.37 19.85
CA PHE A 116 21.56 -2.04 18.69
C PHE A 116 20.05 -1.77 18.67
N HIS A 117 19.55 -1.30 17.53
CA HIS A 117 18.13 -1.00 17.32
C HIS A 117 17.72 -1.42 15.89
N ILE A 118 16.42 -1.53 15.65
CA ILE A 118 15.85 -1.83 14.33
C ILE A 118 14.86 -0.73 13.99
N THR A 119 15.18 0.08 12.99
CA THR A 119 14.28 1.13 12.49
C THR A 119 13.29 0.53 11.49
N VAL A 120 12.00 0.67 11.75
CA VAL A 120 10.93 0.23 10.85
C VAL A 120 10.38 1.45 10.10
N SER A 121 10.87 1.68 8.89
CA SER A 121 10.41 2.74 7.99
C SER A 121 9.18 2.31 7.19
N VAL A 122 8.22 3.23 7.04
CA VAL A 122 6.97 3.05 6.28
C VAL A 122 6.54 4.39 5.66
N TYR A 123 5.53 4.36 4.78
CA TYR A 123 4.85 5.57 4.27
C TYR A 123 5.69 6.48 3.35
N GLN A 124 6.73 5.93 2.72
CA GLN A 124 7.49 6.59 1.66
C GLN A 124 6.60 6.78 0.40
N HIS A 125 6.65 7.96 -0.22
CA HIS A 125 5.86 8.34 -1.41
C HIS A 125 4.35 7.97 -1.32
N ASN A 126 3.74 8.14 -0.13
CA ASN A 126 2.36 7.76 0.16
C ASN A 126 1.56 8.92 0.78
N SER A 127 1.56 10.07 0.12
CA SER A 127 0.82 11.29 0.50
C SER A 127 -0.22 11.68 -0.56
N PHE A 128 -1.01 12.71 -0.26
CA PHE A 128 -1.92 13.30 -1.25
C PHE A 128 -1.22 13.85 -2.50
N ALA A 129 0.07 14.22 -2.43
CA ALA A 129 0.82 14.63 -3.61
C ALA A 129 1.04 13.44 -4.56
N ASP A 130 1.45 12.29 -4.01
CA ASP A 130 1.71 11.07 -4.79
C ASP A 130 0.40 10.51 -5.41
N LEU A 131 -0.75 10.70 -4.75
CA LEU A 131 -2.08 10.41 -5.33
C LEU A 131 -2.43 11.35 -6.50
N LEU A 132 -2.21 12.66 -6.31
CA LEU A 132 -2.49 13.67 -7.33
C LEU A 132 -1.55 13.58 -8.55
N GLU A 133 -0.34 13.05 -8.36
CA GLU A 133 0.62 12.78 -9.44
C GLU A 133 0.13 11.67 -10.40
N TYR A 134 -0.74 10.75 -9.96
CA TYR A 134 -1.50 9.87 -10.85
C TYR A 134 -2.82 10.51 -11.34
N ALA A 135 -3.56 11.18 -10.46
CA ALA A 135 -4.91 11.65 -10.77
C ALA A 135 -4.95 12.81 -11.78
N LEU A 136 -4.05 13.79 -11.66
CA LEU A 136 -4.09 15.02 -12.47
C LEU A 136 -3.69 14.82 -13.94
N PRO A 137 -2.68 14.00 -14.31
CA PRO A 137 -2.36 13.74 -15.71
C PRO A 137 -3.49 13.04 -16.46
N GLU A 138 -4.10 12.02 -15.87
CA GLU A 138 -5.22 11.28 -16.50
C GLU A 138 -6.50 12.12 -16.55
N ALA A 139 -6.79 12.92 -15.52
CA ALA A 139 -7.87 13.90 -15.57
C ALA A 139 -7.69 14.92 -16.71
N LEU A 140 -6.46 15.42 -16.91
CA LEU A 140 -6.14 16.38 -17.99
C LEU A 140 -6.24 15.73 -19.37
N LYS A 141 -5.75 14.50 -19.52
CA LYS A 141 -5.89 13.69 -20.74
C LYS A 141 -7.36 13.48 -21.10
N LYS A 142 -8.19 13.03 -20.16
CA LYS A 142 -9.64 12.87 -20.33
C LYS A 142 -10.34 14.18 -20.67
N ALA A 143 -10.07 15.25 -19.91
CA ALA A 143 -10.61 16.59 -20.17
C ALA A 143 -10.23 17.10 -21.57
N SER A 144 -9.01 16.82 -22.04
CA SER A 144 -8.54 17.17 -23.38
C SER A 144 -9.23 16.37 -24.50
N PHE A 145 -9.72 15.16 -24.23
CA PHE A 145 -10.48 14.33 -25.17
C PHE A 145 -11.96 14.76 -25.23
N ASP A 146 -12.60 14.90 -24.07
CA ASP A 146 -14.03 15.25 -23.99
C ASP A 146 -14.29 16.73 -24.35
N ASN A 147 -13.51 17.65 -23.79
CA ASN A 147 -13.87 19.07 -23.72
C ASN A 147 -13.02 19.97 -24.64
N VAL A 148 -13.67 20.58 -25.63
CA VAL A 148 -13.04 21.47 -26.61
C VAL A 148 -12.35 22.70 -25.98
N HIS A 149 -12.72 23.14 -24.77
CA HIS A 149 -12.04 24.24 -24.09
C HIS A 149 -10.58 23.91 -23.75
N PHE A 150 -10.29 22.68 -23.32
CA PHE A 150 -8.93 22.20 -23.06
C PHE A 150 -8.12 22.01 -24.37
N ARG A 151 -8.78 21.99 -25.53
CA ARG A 151 -8.16 21.92 -26.87
C ARG A 151 -7.97 23.28 -27.55
N LYS A 152 -8.38 24.40 -26.95
CA LYS A 152 -8.20 25.73 -27.55
C LYS A 152 -6.73 26.12 -27.53
N GLY A 153 -6.22 26.60 -28.67
CA GLY A 153 -4.85 27.10 -28.78
C GLY A 153 -4.62 28.34 -27.90
N LEU A 154 -3.42 28.44 -27.32
CA LEU A 154 -3.01 29.60 -26.53
C LEU A 154 -3.00 30.90 -27.37
N PRO A 155 -3.22 32.08 -26.76
CA PRO A 155 -3.18 33.36 -27.47
C PRO A 155 -1.88 33.59 -28.24
N LEU A 156 -1.98 34.15 -29.45
CA LEU A 156 -0.79 34.51 -30.23
C LEU A 156 0.09 35.49 -29.44
N ASN A 157 1.41 35.26 -29.47
CA ASN A 157 2.41 36.00 -28.71
C ASN A 157 2.34 35.88 -27.17
N TYR A 158 1.60 34.94 -26.57
CA TYR A 158 1.45 34.83 -25.10
C TYR A 158 2.78 34.88 -24.31
N LEU A 159 3.90 34.41 -24.90
CA LEU A 159 5.25 34.48 -24.33
C LEU A 159 5.77 35.91 -24.07
N LYS A 160 5.21 36.96 -24.70
CA LYS A 160 5.50 38.37 -24.39
C LYS A 160 4.88 38.83 -23.05
N HIS A 161 3.93 38.07 -22.52
CA HIS A 161 3.10 38.40 -21.36
C HIS A 161 3.27 37.38 -20.21
N THR A 162 3.97 36.27 -20.48
CA THR A 162 4.14 35.11 -19.60
C THR A 162 5.61 34.65 -19.55
N GLY A 163 5.89 33.58 -18.80
CA GLY A 163 7.27 33.12 -18.54
C GLY A 163 8.01 33.95 -17.49
N TYR A 164 9.24 33.52 -17.15
CA TYR A 164 10.01 34.08 -16.03
C TYR A 164 10.37 35.57 -16.19
N VAL A 165 10.72 35.99 -17.41
CA VAL A 165 11.10 37.39 -17.72
C VAL A 165 9.93 38.34 -17.49
N ASN A 166 8.72 37.95 -17.93
CA ASN A 166 7.53 38.80 -17.89
C ASN A 166 6.66 38.54 -16.64
N LYS A 167 7.15 37.77 -15.66
CA LYS A 167 6.33 37.29 -14.51
C LYS A 167 5.76 38.42 -13.65
N ASN A 168 6.42 39.58 -13.63
CA ASN A 168 6.01 40.78 -12.89
C ASN A 168 5.20 41.78 -13.74
N ILE A 169 5.00 41.53 -15.04
CA ILE A 169 4.32 42.46 -15.96
C ILE A 169 2.84 42.09 -16.04
N LEU A 170 1.99 42.87 -15.38
CA LEU A 170 0.53 42.66 -15.37
C LEU A 170 -0.13 43.29 -16.62
N SER A 171 0.07 42.69 -17.79
CA SER A 171 -0.69 43.05 -19.00
C SER A 171 -2.09 42.41 -19.00
N GLU A 172 -2.99 42.95 -19.82
CA GLU A 172 -4.35 42.43 -19.96
C GLU A 172 -4.37 40.97 -20.43
N GLU A 173 -3.52 40.62 -21.40
CA GLU A 173 -3.35 39.26 -21.90
C GLU A 173 -2.88 38.29 -20.81
N ARG A 174 -1.98 38.73 -19.92
CA ARG A 174 -1.53 37.91 -18.78
C ARG A 174 -2.69 37.61 -17.84
N LEU A 175 -3.50 38.63 -17.50
CA LEU A 175 -4.66 38.48 -16.63
C LEU A 175 -5.73 37.58 -17.28
N ASN A 176 -5.99 37.75 -18.57
CA ASN A 176 -6.92 36.93 -19.34
C ASN A 176 -6.46 35.46 -19.42
N ILE A 177 -5.17 35.19 -19.63
CA ILE A 177 -4.60 33.83 -19.60
C ILE A 177 -4.74 33.21 -18.21
N MET A 178 -4.42 33.94 -17.14
CA MET A 178 -4.58 33.44 -15.76
C MET A 178 -6.04 33.15 -15.43
N ALA A 179 -6.98 34.00 -15.88
CA ALA A 179 -8.41 33.80 -15.67
C ALA A 179 -8.98 32.60 -16.45
N GLU A 180 -8.50 32.32 -17.67
CA GLU A 180 -8.93 31.13 -18.41
C GLU A 180 -8.32 29.84 -17.81
N ILE A 181 -7.04 29.88 -17.39
CA ILE A 181 -6.39 28.78 -16.66
C ILE A 181 -7.16 28.43 -15.39
N GLN A 182 -7.64 29.43 -14.62
CA GLN A 182 -8.45 29.17 -13.43
C GLN A 182 -9.75 28.43 -13.76
N LYS A 183 -10.50 28.84 -14.80
CA LYS A 183 -11.71 28.13 -15.25
C LYS A 183 -11.43 26.70 -15.71
N LEU A 184 -10.30 26.48 -16.38
CA LEU A 184 -9.85 25.14 -16.77
C LEU A 184 -9.51 24.29 -15.54
N PHE A 185 -8.83 24.83 -14.53
CA PHE A 185 -8.60 24.10 -13.27
C PHE A 185 -9.89 23.82 -12.49
N ASP A 186 -10.87 24.73 -12.50
CA ASP A 186 -12.14 24.51 -11.81
C ASP A 186 -13.01 23.46 -12.51
N SER A 187 -13.00 23.39 -13.84
CA SER A 187 -13.67 22.33 -14.61
C SER A 187 -12.87 21.03 -14.71
N LEU A 188 -11.55 21.04 -14.49
CA LEU A 188 -10.71 19.84 -14.44
C LEU A 188 -11.17 18.88 -13.31
N ARG A 189 -11.75 19.44 -12.23
CA ARG A 189 -12.29 18.68 -11.09
C ARG A 189 -13.28 17.61 -11.51
N ASP A 190 -14.11 17.89 -12.52
CA ASP A 190 -15.15 16.97 -13.02
C ASP A 190 -14.57 15.75 -13.77
N TYR A 191 -13.26 15.77 -14.07
CA TYR A 191 -12.53 14.68 -14.74
C TYR A 191 -11.59 13.90 -13.81
N ILE A 192 -11.50 14.27 -12.52
CA ILE A 192 -10.60 13.62 -11.56
C ILE A 192 -11.18 12.27 -11.10
N ASP A 193 -10.54 11.18 -11.54
CA ASP A 193 -10.83 9.82 -11.12
C ASP A 193 -9.90 9.44 -9.95
N ILE A 194 -10.40 9.58 -8.72
CA ILE A 194 -9.65 9.30 -7.48
C ILE A 194 -9.41 7.79 -7.32
N ASP A 195 -10.36 6.96 -7.73
CA ASP A 195 -10.31 5.52 -7.53
C ASP A 195 -9.25 4.88 -8.46
N LYS A 196 -9.19 5.28 -9.74
CA LYS A 196 -8.08 4.88 -10.64
C LYS A 196 -6.71 5.32 -10.12
N ALA A 197 -6.61 6.52 -9.54
CA ALA A 197 -5.35 6.98 -8.95
C ALA A 197 -4.95 6.15 -7.71
N ALA A 198 -5.93 5.79 -6.87
CA ALA A 198 -5.72 4.88 -5.75
C ALA A 198 -5.40 3.44 -6.20
N ASP A 199 -5.90 2.99 -7.36
CA ASP A 199 -5.57 1.70 -7.96
C ASP A 199 -4.11 1.65 -8.44
N GLN A 200 -3.59 2.71 -9.07
CA GLN A 200 -2.17 2.79 -9.44
C GLN A 200 -1.24 2.85 -8.20
N LEU A 201 -1.61 3.56 -7.13
CA LEU A 201 -0.89 3.47 -5.85
C LEU A 201 -0.96 2.06 -5.24
N GLY A 202 -2.11 1.40 -5.32
CA GLY A 202 -2.29 0.03 -4.84
C GLY A 202 -1.53 -1.02 -5.64
N ARG A 203 -1.35 -0.79 -6.95
CA ARG A 203 -0.47 -1.56 -7.83
C ARG A 203 0.98 -1.43 -7.40
N ARG A 204 1.47 -0.20 -7.19
CA ARG A 204 2.82 0.04 -6.67
C ARG A 204 3.01 -0.67 -5.32
N PHE A 205 2.00 -0.63 -4.44
CA PHE A 205 1.99 -1.38 -3.19
C PHE A 205 2.01 -2.92 -3.36
N MET A 206 1.39 -3.50 -4.41
CA MET A 206 1.57 -4.94 -4.71
C MET A 206 3.04 -5.25 -5.04
N TYR A 207 3.70 -4.42 -5.84
CA TYR A 207 5.11 -4.62 -6.23
C TYR A 207 6.10 -4.33 -5.09
N ASP A 208 5.85 -3.31 -4.27
CA ASP A 208 6.66 -2.96 -3.09
C ASP A 208 6.49 -3.96 -1.92
N SER A 209 5.46 -4.80 -1.94
CA SER A 209 5.15 -5.74 -0.85
C SER A 209 6.11 -6.92 -0.78
N MET A 210 6.50 -7.30 0.44
CA MET A 210 7.02 -8.66 0.70
C MET A 210 5.93 -9.71 0.47
N PRO A 211 6.28 -10.95 0.06
CA PRO A 211 5.33 -12.03 -0.07
C PRO A 211 4.69 -12.41 1.29
N PRO A 212 3.39 -12.79 1.31
CA PRO A 212 2.67 -13.04 2.54
C PRO A 212 3.20 -14.26 3.28
N VAL A 213 3.55 -14.07 4.56
CA VAL A 213 3.87 -15.18 5.46
C VAL A 213 2.61 -15.99 5.76
N LEU A 214 2.65 -17.28 5.44
CA LEU A 214 1.53 -18.20 5.66
C LEU A 214 1.69 -18.94 6.99
N SER A 215 0.58 -19.15 7.69
CA SER A 215 0.53 -20.12 8.79
C SER A 215 0.61 -21.54 8.26
N LYS A 216 1.02 -22.50 9.10
CA LYS A 216 1.05 -23.93 8.73
C LYS A 216 -0.31 -24.43 8.25
N GLN A 217 -1.40 -23.94 8.84
CA GLN A 217 -2.75 -24.31 8.42
C GLN A 217 -3.03 -23.86 6.99
N GLU A 218 -2.71 -22.61 6.65
CA GLU A 218 -3.01 -22.05 5.33
C GLU A 218 -2.23 -22.74 4.20
N ILE A 219 -0.99 -23.16 4.47
CA ILE A 219 -0.17 -23.92 3.49
C ILE A 219 -0.90 -25.20 3.03
N PHE A 220 -1.56 -25.93 3.95
CA PHE A 220 -2.28 -27.18 3.66
C PHE A 220 -3.54 -27.02 2.77
N HIS A 221 -3.95 -25.79 2.43
CA HIS A 221 -5.14 -25.49 1.62
C HIS A 221 -4.80 -24.64 0.38
N THR A 222 -3.52 -24.64 -0.04
CA THR A 222 -3.01 -23.89 -1.19
C THR A 222 -2.23 -24.82 -2.13
N SER A 223 -2.00 -24.38 -3.37
CA SER A 223 -1.19 -25.08 -4.38
C SER A 223 0.20 -25.53 -3.90
N LYS A 224 0.73 -24.91 -2.83
CA LYS A 224 2.01 -25.24 -2.21
C LYS A 224 2.01 -26.55 -1.41
N TYR A 225 0.87 -27.23 -1.28
CA TYR A 225 0.75 -28.54 -0.63
C TYR A 225 -0.39 -29.40 -1.19
N ASP A 226 -1.58 -28.80 -1.41
CA ASP A 226 -2.80 -29.50 -1.82
C ASP A 226 -2.98 -29.46 -3.35
N GLY A 227 -1.93 -29.79 -4.10
CA GLY A 227 -1.93 -29.74 -5.57
C GLY A 227 -0.95 -30.70 -6.23
N ASP A 228 -0.93 -30.66 -7.56
CA ASP A 228 -0.27 -31.62 -8.45
C ASP A 228 1.21 -31.90 -8.09
N ILE A 229 1.48 -33.11 -7.61
CA ILE A 229 2.82 -33.60 -7.27
C ILE A 229 3.34 -34.47 -8.41
N MET A 230 4.36 -34.00 -9.14
CA MET A 230 5.08 -34.85 -10.09
C MET A 230 6.08 -35.75 -9.38
N LYS A 231 5.88 -37.08 -9.47
CA LYS A 231 6.81 -38.11 -8.97
C LYS A 231 7.04 -39.16 -10.04
N GLU A 232 8.30 -39.47 -10.33
CA GLU A 232 8.70 -40.52 -11.30
C GLU A 232 8.04 -40.37 -12.70
N GLY A 233 7.77 -39.13 -13.12
CA GLY A 233 7.12 -38.82 -14.40
C GLY A 233 5.59 -38.99 -14.41
N LYS A 234 4.97 -39.33 -13.28
CA LYS A 234 3.51 -39.33 -13.08
C LYS A 234 3.09 -38.12 -12.24
N ILE A 235 1.85 -37.67 -12.43
CA ILE A 235 1.19 -36.66 -11.58
C ILE A 235 0.33 -37.39 -10.55
N PHE A 236 0.44 -36.98 -9.29
CA PHE A 236 -0.38 -37.41 -8.15
C PHE A 236 -1.04 -36.17 -7.52
N ASN A 237 -2.03 -36.37 -6.63
CA ASN A 237 -2.74 -35.28 -5.95
C ASN A 237 -3.26 -34.21 -6.91
N ARG A 238 -3.96 -34.62 -7.98
CA ARG A 238 -4.47 -33.66 -8.95
C ARG A 238 -5.52 -32.77 -8.31
N ALA A 239 -5.32 -31.45 -8.37
CA ALA A 239 -6.30 -30.48 -7.92
C ALA A 239 -7.47 -30.42 -8.91
N GLU A 240 -8.69 -30.64 -8.45
CA GLU A 240 -9.89 -30.57 -9.27
C GLU A 240 -10.95 -29.70 -8.58
N PHE A 241 -11.44 -28.69 -9.30
CA PHE A 241 -12.43 -27.72 -8.82
C PHE A 241 -13.81 -28.00 -9.41
N ASP A 242 -14.82 -28.06 -8.56
CA ASP A 242 -16.22 -28.18 -8.97
C ASP A 242 -17.06 -26.97 -8.53
N MET A 243 -18.35 -26.97 -8.90
CA MET A 243 -19.25 -25.87 -8.56
C MET A 243 -19.55 -25.77 -7.05
N ASP A 244 -19.37 -26.86 -6.30
CA ASP A 244 -19.69 -26.93 -4.87
C ASP A 244 -18.48 -26.60 -3.97
N THR A 245 -17.28 -26.59 -4.53
CA THR A 245 -16.01 -26.21 -3.92
C THR A 245 -16.07 -24.79 -3.35
N GLU A 246 -15.47 -24.61 -2.16
CA GLU A 246 -15.46 -23.34 -1.42
C GLU A 246 -14.07 -22.72 -1.37
N VAL A 247 -13.95 -21.48 -1.86
CA VAL A 247 -12.69 -20.73 -1.98
C VAL A 247 -12.79 -19.33 -1.36
N ARG A 248 -11.65 -18.74 -1.02
CA ARG A 248 -11.52 -17.30 -0.71
C ARG A 248 -10.14 -16.80 -1.12
N LEU A 249 -9.97 -15.48 -1.21
CA LEU A 249 -8.63 -14.89 -1.28
C LEU A 249 -7.78 -15.33 -0.08
N LEU A 250 -6.50 -15.60 -0.33
CA LEU A 250 -5.49 -15.93 0.68
C LEU A 250 -5.36 -14.79 1.71
N ARG A 251 -5.28 -13.55 1.22
CA ARG A 251 -5.23 -12.28 1.96
C ARG A 251 -6.15 -11.27 1.26
N TYR A 252 -6.70 -10.29 1.99
CA TYR A 252 -7.34 -9.15 1.34
C TYR A 252 -6.34 -8.37 0.48
N PHE A 253 -5.16 -8.09 1.04
CA PHE A 253 -4.07 -7.35 0.42
C PHE A 253 -3.02 -8.26 -0.26
N CYS A 254 -3.44 -9.31 -0.98
CA CYS A 254 -2.54 -10.02 -1.92
C CYS A 254 -2.89 -9.84 -3.40
N VAL A 255 -3.95 -9.08 -3.71
CA VAL A 255 -4.35 -8.75 -5.08
C VAL A 255 -4.82 -7.29 -5.18
N ARG A 256 -4.57 -6.66 -6.33
CA ARG A 256 -5.12 -5.36 -6.74
C ARG A 256 -5.54 -5.42 -8.20
N LEU A 257 -6.84 -5.29 -8.44
CA LEU A 257 -7.37 -5.10 -9.79
C LEU A 257 -7.10 -3.66 -10.24
N VAL A 258 -6.76 -3.47 -11.51
CA VAL A 258 -6.57 -2.18 -12.16
C VAL A 258 -7.17 -2.27 -13.56
N ILE A 259 -8.01 -1.30 -13.94
CA ILE A 259 -8.77 -1.33 -15.18
C ILE A 259 -8.49 -0.07 -16.01
N ASP A 260 -7.88 -0.26 -17.16
CA ASP A 260 -7.68 0.75 -18.21
C ASP A 260 -8.60 0.46 -19.42
N GLU A 261 -8.68 1.40 -20.37
CA GLU A 261 -9.63 1.33 -21.50
C GLU A 261 -9.44 0.10 -22.40
N GLU A 262 -8.22 -0.43 -22.47
CA GLU A 262 -7.85 -1.56 -23.34
C GLU A 262 -7.63 -2.88 -22.58
N CYS A 263 -7.45 -2.84 -21.25
CA CYS A 263 -7.15 -4.06 -20.48
C CYS A 263 -7.52 -3.96 -18.99
N SER A 264 -7.82 -5.13 -18.42
CA SER A 264 -8.02 -5.34 -16.99
C SER A 264 -6.90 -6.26 -16.47
N LYS A 265 -6.23 -5.85 -15.38
CA LYS A 265 -5.05 -6.50 -14.83
C LYS A 265 -5.18 -6.70 -13.32
N LEU A 266 -4.90 -7.91 -12.86
CA LEU A 266 -4.83 -8.26 -11.45
C LEU A 266 -3.36 -8.38 -11.06
N TYR A 267 -2.86 -7.35 -10.39
CA TYR A 267 -1.53 -7.32 -9.79
C TYR A 267 -1.56 -8.05 -8.44
N TYR A 268 -0.47 -8.69 -8.04
CA TYR A 268 -0.44 -9.48 -6.81
C TYR A 268 0.96 -9.53 -6.17
N ASN A 269 1.07 -10.16 -4.98
CA ASN A 269 2.32 -10.20 -4.21
C ASN A 269 2.73 -11.60 -3.67
N THR A 270 2.01 -12.69 -4.01
CA THR A 270 2.30 -14.05 -3.50
C THR A 270 3.61 -14.67 -3.99
N GLU A 271 4.16 -14.14 -5.09
CA GLU A 271 5.36 -14.64 -5.78
C GLU A 271 6.53 -13.64 -5.72
N ASN A 272 6.36 -12.48 -5.08
CA ASN A 272 7.42 -11.47 -4.91
C ASN A 272 8.64 -12.04 -4.15
N ALA A 273 9.83 -11.56 -4.48
CA ALA A 273 11.03 -11.82 -3.69
C ALA A 273 10.95 -11.24 -2.27
N LYS A 274 11.78 -11.80 -1.37
CA LYS A 274 12.07 -11.19 -0.05
C LYS A 274 13.09 -10.06 -0.14
N MET A 275 13.79 -9.93 -1.26
CA MET A 275 14.56 -8.73 -1.60
C MET A 275 13.63 -7.76 -2.32
N TYR A 276 13.70 -6.48 -1.95
CA TYR A 276 12.90 -5.43 -2.57
C TYR A 276 13.17 -5.36 -4.09
N HIS A 277 12.10 -5.44 -4.89
CA HIS A 277 12.14 -5.53 -6.36
C HIS A 277 13.12 -6.61 -6.89
N GLY A 278 13.22 -7.75 -6.18
CA GLY A 278 14.06 -8.88 -6.57
C GLY A 278 13.47 -9.82 -7.63
N GLU A 279 12.20 -9.63 -7.97
CA GLU A 279 11.50 -10.22 -9.13
C GLU A 279 10.79 -9.08 -9.88
N GLU A 280 10.28 -9.33 -11.10
CA GLU A 280 9.45 -8.36 -11.83
C GLU A 280 8.04 -8.19 -11.21
N GLU A 281 7.27 -7.23 -11.73
CA GLU A 281 5.90 -6.94 -11.26
C GLU A 281 4.93 -8.08 -11.62
N GLN A 282 4.38 -8.72 -10.58
CA GLN A 282 3.55 -9.92 -10.73
C GLN A 282 2.12 -9.58 -11.15
N VAL A 283 1.68 -10.13 -12.30
CA VAL A 283 0.41 -9.74 -12.95
C VAL A 283 -0.30 -10.90 -13.67
N LEU A 284 -1.63 -10.86 -13.62
CA LEU A 284 -2.57 -11.61 -14.47
C LEU A 284 -3.35 -10.61 -15.34
N VAL A 285 -3.67 -10.99 -16.58
CA VAL A 285 -4.71 -10.31 -17.39
C VAL A 285 -6.05 -10.99 -17.08
N ILE A 286 -7.08 -10.22 -16.77
CA ILE A 286 -8.41 -10.72 -16.43
C ILE A 286 -9.39 -10.27 -17.52
N GLU A 287 -10.17 -11.18 -18.09
CA GLU A 287 -11.20 -10.82 -19.07
C GLU A 287 -12.33 -10.00 -18.41
N PHE A 288 -12.92 -9.04 -19.12
CA PHE A 288 -13.89 -8.10 -18.54
C PHE A 288 -15.18 -8.78 -18.01
N ASN A 289 -15.59 -9.91 -18.60
CA ASN A 289 -16.64 -10.82 -18.13
C ASN A 289 -16.34 -11.46 -16.76
N LEU A 290 -15.08 -11.51 -16.34
CA LEU A 290 -14.62 -12.16 -15.11
C LEU A 290 -14.25 -11.18 -13.99
N ILE A 291 -14.31 -9.87 -14.24
CA ILE A 291 -14.17 -8.85 -13.19
C ILE A 291 -15.15 -9.06 -12.01
N PRO A 292 -16.45 -9.37 -12.23
CA PRO A 292 -17.40 -9.63 -11.14
C PRO A 292 -17.01 -10.81 -10.23
N THR A 293 -16.26 -11.79 -10.74
CA THR A 293 -15.69 -12.89 -9.95
C THR A 293 -14.67 -12.37 -8.94
N ILE A 294 -13.80 -11.44 -9.36
CA ILE A 294 -12.79 -10.79 -8.51
C ILE A 294 -13.46 -9.87 -7.48
N GLU A 295 -14.46 -9.08 -7.90
CA GLU A 295 -15.24 -8.21 -7.02
C GLU A 295 -15.95 -9.02 -5.92
N MET A 296 -16.54 -10.16 -6.27
CA MET A 296 -17.16 -11.08 -5.31
C MET A 296 -16.12 -11.65 -4.34
N LEU A 297 -14.99 -12.15 -4.83
CA LEU A 297 -13.90 -12.69 -4.01
C LEU A 297 -13.29 -11.66 -3.03
N GLN A 298 -13.19 -10.40 -3.44
CA GLN A 298 -12.73 -9.31 -2.57
C GLN A 298 -13.80 -8.89 -1.54
N SER A 299 -15.06 -8.80 -1.94
CA SER A 299 -16.15 -8.30 -1.07
C SER A 299 -16.67 -9.34 -0.06
N THR A 300 -16.50 -10.64 -0.31
CA THR A 300 -16.88 -11.69 0.65
C THR A 300 -15.77 -12.03 1.65
N TYR A 301 -14.51 -11.65 1.39
CA TYR A 301 -13.37 -11.89 2.29
C TYR A 301 -13.65 -11.38 3.72
N PRO A 302 -13.26 -12.13 4.78
CA PRO A 302 -12.48 -13.37 4.81
C PRO A 302 -13.32 -14.65 4.73
N LYS A 303 -14.60 -14.59 4.34
CA LYS A 303 -15.46 -15.77 4.26
C LYS A 303 -15.08 -16.62 3.06
N PHE A 304 -15.24 -17.94 3.19
CA PHE A 304 -15.29 -18.82 2.04
C PHE A 304 -16.55 -18.58 1.23
N THR A 305 -16.42 -18.68 -0.09
CA THR A 305 -17.50 -18.53 -1.09
C THR A 305 -17.46 -19.72 -2.02
N ASN A 306 -18.61 -20.36 -2.17
CA ASN A 306 -18.84 -21.50 -3.05
C ASN A 306 -18.77 -21.05 -4.53
N ILE A 307 -18.10 -21.81 -5.41
CA ILE A 307 -17.78 -21.38 -6.80
C ILE A 307 -19.05 -21.07 -7.62
N LYS A 308 -20.16 -21.76 -7.40
CA LYS A 308 -21.47 -21.45 -8.00
C LYS A 308 -22.02 -20.06 -7.66
N SER A 309 -21.56 -19.46 -6.56
CA SER A 309 -21.89 -18.08 -6.18
C SER A 309 -20.93 -17.04 -6.76
N LEU A 310 -19.84 -17.49 -7.41
CA LEU A 310 -18.90 -16.65 -8.16
C LEU A 310 -19.27 -16.52 -9.65
N VAL A 311 -20.21 -17.35 -10.14
CA VAL A 311 -20.81 -17.21 -11.46
C VAL A 311 -21.80 -16.04 -11.43
N VAL A 312 -21.47 -14.95 -12.11
CA VAL A 312 -22.14 -13.64 -12.04
C VAL A 312 -22.24 -13.05 -13.46
N ASN A 313 -23.34 -12.34 -13.76
CA ASN A 313 -23.57 -11.66 -15.04
C ASN A 313 -23.50 -12.54 -16.31
N ASN A 314 -23.71 -13.85 -16.18
CA ASN A 314 -23.65 -14.87 -17.24
C ASN A 314 -22.24 -15.17 -17.79
N ASN A 315 -21.18 -14.99 -16.99
CA ASN A 315 -19.91 -15.66 -17.26
C ASN A 315 -20.08 -17.20 -17.27
N SER A 316 -19.21 -17.92 -17.97
CA SER A 316 -19.33 -19.38 -18.04
C SER A 316 -18.89 -20.03 -16.74
N ASN A 317 -19.55 -21.14 -16.36
CA ASN A 317 -19.06 -22.02 -15.30
C ASN A 317 -17.61 -22.47 -15.58
N ILE A 318 -17.26 -22.70 -16.85
CA ILE A 318 -15.93 -23.16 -17.26
C ILE A 318 -14.90 -22.04 -17.10
N GLU A 319 -15.21 -20.83 -17.55
CA GLU A 319 -14.35 -19.64 -17.38
C GLU A 319 -14.13 -19.32 -15.89
N THR A 320 -15.19 -19.45 -15.08
CA THR A 320 -15.14 -19.20 -13.63
C THR A 320 -14.30 -20.25 -12.91
N ILE A 321 -14.43 -21.53 -13.27
CA ILE A 321 -13.58 -22.62 -12.73
C ILE A 321 -12.12 -22.43 -13.17
N GLN A 322 -11.87 -22.09 -14.43
CA GLN A 322 -10.50 -21.85 -14.93
C GLN A 322 -9.83 -20.71 -14.16
N LEU A 323 -10.50 -19.55 -14.02
CA LEU A 323 -9.98 -18.44 -13.24
C LEU A 323 -9.72 -18.82 -11.78
N VAL A 324 -10.57 -19.64 -11.15
CA VAL A 324 -10.32 -20.15 -9.80
C VAL A 324 -9.08 -21.05 -9.75
N SER A 325 -8.84 -21.90 -10.74
CA SER A 325 -7.59 -22.67 -10.87
C SER A 325 -6.37 -21.74 -11.00
N ASP A 326 -6.40 -20.82 -11.97
CA ASP A 326 -5.29 -19.90 -12.27
C ASP A 326 -4.89 -19.05 -11.05
N LEU A 327 -5.88 -18.55 -10.30
CA LEU A 327 -5.66 -17.78 -9.08
C LEU A 327 -5.15 -18.67 -7.93
N TRP A 328 -5.65 -19.90 -7.80
CA TRP A 328 -5.22 -20.82 -6.74
C TRP A 328 -3.82 -21.38 -6.99
N GLU A 329 -3.45 -21.67 -8.24
CA GLU A 329 -2.12 -22.12 -8.64
C GLU A 329 -1.05 -21.10 -8.23
N ARG A 330 -1.26 -19.81 -8.55
CA ARG A 330 -0.43 -18.67 -8.09
C ARG A 330 -0.56 -18.35 -6.58
N GLY A 331 -1.28 -19.18 -5.83
CA GLY A 331 -1.45 -19.08 -4.39
C GLY A 331 -2.32 -17.90 -3.91
N LEU A 332 -3.09 -17.27 -4.80
CA LEU A 332 -3.95 -16.13 -4.50
C LEU A 332 -5.25 -16.55 -3.80
N LEU A 333 -5.66 -17.81 -3.96
CA LEU A 333 -6.78 -18.43 -3.28
C LEU A 333 -6.34 -19.47 -2.26
N ILE A 334 -7.28 -19.82 -1.39
CA ILE A 334 -7.21 -20.91 -0.42
C ILE A 334 -8.58 -21.59 -0.35
N THR A 335 -8.59 -22.92 -0.25
CA THR A 335 -9.80 -23.78 -0.25
C THR A 335 -10.27 -24.08 1.18
N ASN A 336 -11.56 -24.34 1.38
CA ASN A 336 -12.10 -24.73 2.71
C ASN A 336 -11.82 -26.21 3.01
N ASN A 337 -11.99 -27.06 2.00
CA ASN A 337 -11.69 -28.49 2.01
C ASN A 337 -10.50 -28.78 1.08
N SER A 338 -9.93 -29.98 1.15
CA SER A 338 -8.92 -30.40 0.16
C SER A 338 -9.58 -30.55 -1.22
N VAL A 339 -8.88 -30.10 -2.26
CA VAL A 339 -9.29 -30.23 -3.68
C VAL A 339 -8.52 -31.34 -4.42
N THR A 340 -7.67 -32.10 -3.72
CA THR A 340 -6.87 -33.16 -4.35
C THR A 340 -7.62 -34.48 -4.41
N THR A 341 -7.68 -35.04 -5.61
CA THR A 341 -8.14 -36.43 -5.78
C THR A 341 -7.03 -37.40 -5.33
N VAL A 342 -7.36 -38.28 -4.38
CA VAL A 342 -6.46 -39.39 -3.99
C VAL A 342 -6.51 -40.46 -5.09
N ILE A 343 -5.69 -40.27 -6.12
CA ILE A 343 -5.40 -41.28 -7.13
C ILE A 343 -4.64 -42.42 -6.43
N GLY A 344 -5.33 -43.53 -6.16
CA GLY A 344 -4.74 -44.70 -5.50
C GLY A 344 -3.68 -45.41 -6.37
N ASP A 345 -2.75 -46.09 -5.70
CA ASP A 345 -1.68 -46.90 -6.30
C ASP A 345 -2.20 -48.12 -7.11
#